data_AF-A0A1L8E7F2-F1
#
_entry.id   AF-A0A1L8E7F2-F1
#
_cell.length_a   1.000
_cell.length_b   1.000
_cell.length_c   1.000
_cell.angle_alpha   90.00
_cell.angle_beta   90.00
_cell.angle_gamma   90.00
#
_symmetry.space_group_name_H-M   'P 1'
#
loop_
_entity.id
_entity.type
_entity.pdbx_description
1 polymer ?
#
loop_
_entity_poly.entity_id
_entity_poly.type
_entity_poly.pdbx_seq_one_letter_code
_entity_poly.pdbx_strand_id
1 'polypeptide(L)' 'EENQFIVDDVSKIIKEAIESTIGGNAYQHDKVNNWTGQVVENCLSMLTKEQKPYKYIVTSMIMQKNGAGLHTASSCYWNN' A
#
# COMPACT_ATOMS: atom_id res chain seq x y z
N GLU A 1 -15.99 6.79 20.74
CA GLU A 1 -14.64 7.20 20.28
C GLU A 1 -13.72 6.02 19.89
N GLU A 2 -14.10 4.75 20.12
CA GLU A 2 -13.25 3.57 19.80
C GLU A 2 -13.02 3.26 18.31
N ASN A 3 -13.77 3.88 17.38
CA ASN A 3 -13.67 3.63 15.93
C ASN A 3 -12.99 4.76 15.16
N GLN A 4 -12.12 5.55 15.81
CA GLN A 4 -11.45 6.63 15.10
C GLN A 4 -10.40 6.06 14.13
N PHE A 5 -10.50 6.48 12.87
CA PHE A 5 -9.49 6.20 11.85
C PHE A 5 -8.32 7.15 12.07
N ILE A 6 -7.19 6.63 12.52
CA ILE A 6 -5.96 7.39 12.72
C ILE A 6 -5.11 7.22 11.47
N VAL A 7 -4.99 8.29 10.69
CA VAL A 7 -4.25 8.31 9.41
C VAL A 7 -2.79 7.90 9.61
N ASP A 8 -2.18 8.32 10.73
CA ASP A 8 -0.78 8.04 11.04
C ASP A 8 -0.52 6.56 11.30
N ASP A 9 -1.44 5.87 12.00
CA ASP A 9 -1.32 4.43 12.26
C ASP A 9 -1.42 3.63 10.97
N VAL A 10 -2.38 3.98 10.10
CA VAL A 10 -2.50 3.36 8.77
C VAL A 10 -1.28 3.61 7.92
N SER A 11 -0.74 4.84 7.94
CA SER A 11 0.49 5.19 7.22
C SER A 11 1.69 4.39 7.72
N LYS A 12 1.78 4.14 9.04
CA LYS A 12 2.83 3.31 9.63
C LYS A 12 2.71 1.85 9.19
N ILE A 13 1.52 1.27 9.25
CA ILE A 13 1.24 -0.11 8.81
C ILE A 13 1.65 -0.30 7.34
N ILE A 14 1.26 0.63 6.46
CA ILE A 14 1.59 0.56 5.03
C ILE A 14 3.10 0.66 4.81
N LYS A 15 3.80 1.57 5.51
CA LYS A 15 5.27 1.69 5.39
C LYS A 15 5.98 0.41 5.82
N GLU A 16 5.57 -0.19 6.94
CA GLU A 16 6.14 -1.44 7.43
C GLU A 16 5.90 -2.60 6.45
N ALA A 17 4.71 -2.69 5.86
CA ALA A 17 4.39 -3.70 4.85
C ALA A 17 5.25 -3.56 3.58
N ILE A 18 5.48 -2.33 3.10
CA ILE A 18 6.35 -2.06 1.96
C ILE A 18 7.80 -2.42 2.29
N GLU A 19 8.32 -1.96 3.43
CA GLU A 19 9.71 -2.23 3.85
C GLU A 19 9.95 -3.73 4.05
N SER A 20 8.98 -4.46 4.62
CA SER A 20 9.06 -5.93 4.76
C SER A 20 9.10 -6.66 3.42
N THR A 21 8.39 -6.14 2.41
CA THR A 21 8.25 -6.81 1.11
C THR A 21 9.42 -6.53 0.16
N ILE A 22 9.85 -5.26 0.06
CA ILE A 22 10.86 -4.83 -0.91
C ILE A 22 12.01 -4.03 -0.30
N GLY A 23 12.02 -3.80 1.01
CA GLY A 23 13.10 -3.11 1.72
C GLY A 23 14.45 -3.76 1.44
N GLY A 24 15.47 -2.93 1.22
CA GLY A 24 16.82 -3.38 0.88
C GLY A 24 17.00 -4.04 -0.50
N ASN A 25 15.94 -4.26 -1.29
CA ASN A 25 16.05 -4.84 -2.62
C ASN A 25 16.30 -3.78 -3.68
N ALA A 26 17.27 -4.02 -4.56
CA ALA A 26 17.42 -3.25 -5.79
C ALA A 26 16.31 -3.64 -6.78
N TYR A 27 15.91 -2.70 -7.65
CA TYR A 27 14.89 -2.94 -8.68
C TYR A 27 15.29 -4.12 -9.59
N GLN A 28 14.42 -5.12 -9.70
CA GLN A 28 14.57 -6.28 -10.59
C GLN A 28 13.28 -6.48 -11.37
N HIS A 29 13.31 -6.20 -12.67
CA HIS A 29 12.11 -6.17 -13.53
C HIS A 29 11.24 -7.42 -13.41
N ASP A 30 11.87 -8.61 -13.42
CA ASP A 30 11.17 -9.90 -13.35
C ASP A 30 10.43 -10.12 -12.03
N LYS A 31 10.84 -9.44 -10.95
CA LYS A 31 10.23 -9.56 -9.62
C LYS A 31 9.17 -8.50 -9.34
N VAL A 32 9.14 -7.42 -10.12
CA VAL A 32 8.24 -6.26 -9.85
C VAL A 32 6.79 -6.70 -9.76
N ASN A 33 6.31 -7.51 -10.71
CA ASN A 33 4.92 -7.97 -10.70
C ASN A 33 4.57 -8.76 -9.42
N ASN A 34 5.51 -9.60 -8.96
CA ASN A 34 5.32 -10.36 -7.72
C ASN A 34 5.34 -9.44 -6.50
N TRP A 35 6.31 -8.53 -6.43
CA TRP A 35 6.40 -7.54 -5.34
C TRP A 35 5.17 -6.63 -5.27
N THR A 36 4.65 -6.16 -6.40
CA THR A 36 3.43 -5.34 -6.47
C THR A 36 2.25 -6.08 -5.83
N GLY A 37 2.07 -7.37 -6.16
CA GLY A 37 1.04 -8.22 -5.55
C GLY A 37 1.26 -8.42 -4.05
N GLN A 38 2.48 -8.80 -3.65
CA GLN A 38 2.83 -9.02 -2.24
C GLN A 38 2.62 -7.77 -1.37
N VAL A 39 2.97 -6.57 -1.88
CA VAL A 39 2.73 -5.31 -1.15
C VAL A 39 1.24 -5.10 -0.91
N VAL A 40 0.39 -5.34 -1.90
CA VAL A 40 -1.08 -5.17 -1.78
C VAL A 40 -1.64 -6.17 -0.77
N GLU A 41 -1.25 -7.44 -0.88
CA GLU A 41 -1.68 -8.51 0.02
C GLU A 41 -1.24 -8.24 1.47
N ASN A 42 0.02 -7.85 1.68
CA ASN A 42 0.55 -7.55 3.00
C ASN A 42 -0.15 -6.34 3.63
N CYS A 43 -0.34 -5.25 2.87
CA CYS A 43 -1.08 -4.08 3.34
C CYS A 43 -2.52 -4.45 3.73
N LEU A 44 -3.24 -5.19 2.89
CA LEU A 44 -4.63 -5.59 3.15
C LEU A 44 -4.72 -6.55 4.35
N SER A 45 -3.78 -7.49 4.48
CA SER A 45 -3.69 -8.41 5.62
C SER A 45 -3.47 -7.65 6.92
N MET A 46 -2.56 -6.69 6.96
CA MET A 46 -2.31 -5.91 8.18
C MET A 46 -3.48 -4.99 8.53
N LEU A 47 -4.14 -4.38 7.55
CA LEU A 47 -5.33 -3.54 7.79
C LEU A 47 -6.54 -4.34 8.28
N THR A 48 -6.74 -5.57 7.78
CA THR A 48 -7.85 -6.43 8.22
C THR A 48 -7.65 -7.00 9.62
N LYS A 49 -6.40 -7.12 10.09
CA LYS A 49 -6.08 -7.55 11.48
C LYS A 49 -6.53 -6.55 12.54
N GLU A 50 -6.72 -5.29 12.19
CA GLU A 50 -7.27 -4.27 13.09
C GLU A 50 -8.75 -4.52 13.43
N GLN A 51 -9.42 -5.45 12.71
CA GLN A 51 -10.82 -5.84 12.94
C GLN A 51 -11.81 -4.67 12.94
N LYS A 52 -11.47 -3.55 12.29
CA LYS A 52 -12.35 -2.40 12.16
C LYS A 52 -13.36 -2.64 11.03
N PRO A 53 -14.63 -2.23 11.17
CA PRO A 53 -15.70 -2.53 10.21
C PRO A 53 -15.66 -1.62 8.97
N TYR A 54 -14.55 -1.62 8.24
CA TYR A 54 -14.36 -0.84 7.01
C TYR A 54 -14.19 -1.73 5.79
N LYS A 55 -14.44 -1.15 4.61
CA LYS A 55 -14.02 -1.71 3.33
C LYS A 55 -12.66 -1.10 2.96
N TYR A 56 -11.68 -1.94 2.67
CA TYR A 56 -10.33 -1.51 2.32
C TYR A 56 -10.09 -1.69 0.82
N ILE A 57 -9.54 -0.64 0.18
CA ILE A 57 -9.06 -0.69 -1.20
C ILE A 57 -7.60 -0.24 -1.17
N VAL A 58 -6.70 -1.04 -1.75
CA VAL A 58 -5.27 -0.77 -1.80
C VAL A 58 -4.81 -0.85 -3.25
N THR A 59 -4.15 0.20 -3.73
CA THR A 59 -3.50 0.25 -5.04
C THR A 59 -2.02 0.52 -4.83
N SER A 60 -1.16 -0.32 -5.41
CA SER A 60 0.31 -0.16 -5.35
C SER A 60 0.88 0.09 -6.74
N MET A 61 2.00 0.80 -6.80
CA MET A 61 2.76 1.05 -8.02
C MET A 61 4.25 1.04 -7.71
N ILE A 62 5.02 0.31 -8.51
CA ILE A 62 6.49 0.27 -8.42
C ILE A 62 7.05 0.83 -9.73
N MET A 63 7.87 1.87 -9.63
CA MET A 63 8.51 2.52 -10.78
C MET A 63 10.03 2.44 -10.65
N GLN A 64 10.70 2.09 -11.74
CA GLN A 64 12.16 2.14 -11.81
C GLN A 64 12.64 3.59 -11.81
N LYS A 65 13.60 3.91 -10.94
CA LYS A 65 14.23 5.24 -10.90
C LYS A 65 15.17 5.41 -12.10
N ASN A 66 14.66 5.97 -13.20
CA ASN A 66 15.41 6.21 -14.44
C ASN A 66 15.24 7.63 -15.01
N GLY A 67 14.63 8.54 -14.25
CA GLY A 67 14.38 9.92 -14.67
C GLY A 67 13.08 10.12 -15.47
N ALA A 68 12.29 9.07 -15.70
CA ALA A 68 10.95 9.23 -16.26
C ALA A 68 10.01 9.92 -15.26
N GLY A 69 9.09 10.73 -15.78
CA GLY A 69 8.01 11.33 -14.99
C GLY A 69 6.90 10.34 -14.67
N LEU A 70 6.21 10.54 -13.56
CA LEU A 70 5.04 9.77 -13.16
C LEU A 70 3.94 10.71 -12.68
N HIS A 71 2.77 10.62 -13.31
CA HIS A 71 1.56 11.32 -12.90
C HIS A 71 0.48 10.29 -12.56
N THR A 72 0.05 10.27 -11.31
CA THR A 72 -1.04 9.42 -10.82
C THR A 72 -2.19 10.30 -10.35
N ALA A 73 -3.40 10.01 -10.82
CA ALA A 73 -4.62 10.64 -10.35
C ALA A 73 -5.63 9.56 -9.95
N SER A 74 -6.35 9.77 -8.85
CA SER A 74 -7.44 8.91 -8.40
C SER A 74 -8.66 9.77 -8.11
N SER A 75 -9.81 9.38 -8.66
CA SER A 75 -11.10 9.98 -8.30
C SER A 75 -11.93 8.90 -7.63
N CYS A 76 -12.48 9.21 -6.46
CA CYS A 76 -13.28 8.29 -5.68
C CYS A 76 -14.52 9.00 -5.18
N TYR A 77 -15.66 8.32 -5.23
CA TYR A 77 -16.91 8.77 -4.61
C TYR A 77 -17.25 7.77 -3.51
N TRP A 78 -17.10 8.20 -2.27
CA TRP A 78 -17.40 7.39 -1.09
C TRP A 78 -18.75 7.84 -0.50
N ASN A 79 -19.49 6.92 0.13
CA ASN A 79 -20.77 7.26 0.77
C ASN A 79 -20.58 8.41 1.76
N ASN A 80 -21.47 9.40 1.65
CA ASN A 80 -21.51 10.62 2.44
C ASN A 80 -22.02 10.35 3.87
#